data_AF-A0A9P6E7W3-F1
#
_entry.id   AF-A0A9P6E7W3-F1
#
_cell.length_a   1.000
_cell.length_b   1.000
_cell.length_c   1.000
_cell.angle_alpha   90.00
_cell.angle_beta   90.00
_cell.angle_gamma   90.00
#
_symmetry.space_group_name_H-M   'P 1'
#
loop_
_entity.id
_entity.type
_entity.pdbx_description
1 polymer ?
#
loop_
_entity_poly.entity_id
_entity_poly.type
_entity_poly.pdbx_seq_one_letter_code
_entity_poly.pdbx_strand_id
1 'polypeptide(L)'
;MELSFIASQCIDILSLLLTKAMLIFDRRCLRLRLLILTTFVAVVSATNFAKCLEDIKQRPETSYGWRDNNGLPVIESNATTAITYDLCVKACGSDAEPASWPVFSQQFSAWLLPYLALISQLPFGANDKYNNLQSMLLTVGSPVLAAYSLILTLLNGRWIAQRFTPFKEHPHASRAVRALSRLQQAPLRITDDKKLLSALIKNKEWWDELLSWLNMTHTWSISAATSIAWVFIAYIFTVIDSLTGEVDEMVNANGQAVGSIWLWLLAVVVGWLQISPKCDSIHLDHSLSRANKLAFASSGKSLADSNADSKPAIYLSIDLSTLRCDEGRSPPIFNYSRLFVWVQAVEQVADTFRSPTSLTRSSFLSTHNEFLEGSEPGGESNELLLIPLRRRTDSDSRSDSGIEGGSTIQNRRQHRWGDGIWERILIASGIALFLQWGTTGAALVVVWYTPTKGIGCRSLAYICYGVTSTLVWAAMLLSSILSNYSVTSKLQSTLSSQIATETSIILRRLGKCLATANAIGLVVVCVMQFSNFFDRCYCNSSVLTLGGTAYNVITFQDADIDGMRRAWGGGVVLAVASIILFYAFVNLFLEPSFPNCENNNR
;
A
#
# COMPACT_ATOMS: atom_id res chain seq x y z
N MET A 1 -1.09 23.33 35.81
CA MET A 1 0.28 22.83 36.08
C MET A 1 0.37 21.32 35.84
N GLU A 2 -0.61 20.50 36.26
CA GLU A 2 -0.63 19.06 35.96
C GLU A 2 -1.01 18.72 34.51
N LEU A 3 -1.76 19.58 33.83
CA LEU A 3 -2.19 19.39 32.43
C LEU A 3 -1.08 19.59 31.39
N SER A 4 -0.18 20.55 31.63
CA SER A 4 1.06 20.69 30.86
C SER A 4 2.00 19.50 31.08
N PHE A 5 1.92 18.85 32.25
CA PHE A 5 2.76 17.71 32.60
C PHE A 5 2.34 16.44 31.84
N ILE A 6 1.03 16.18 31.66
CA ILE A 6 0.55 15.01 30.90
C ILE A 6 0.77 15.17 29.39
N ALA A 7 0.52 16.36 28.84
CA ALA A 7 0.82 16.64 27.43
C ALA A 7 2.34 16.59 27.17
N SER A 8 3.16 17.14 28.07
CA SER A 8 4.62 17.00 28.05
C SER A 8 5.02 15.53 28.13
N GLN A 9 4.46 14.73 29.04
CA GLN A 9 4.80 13.30 29.15
C GLN A 9 4.40 12.51 27.91
N CYS A 10 3.25 12.78 27.28
CA CYS A 10 2.88 12.14 26.02
C CYS A 10 3.85 12.52 24.89
N ILE A 11 4.28 13.79 24.82
CA ILE A 11 5.27 14.27 23.84
C ILE A 11 6.66 13.68 24.13
N ASP A 12 7.05 13.56 25.39
CA ASP A 12 8.32 12.96 25.83
C ASP A 12 8.35 11.46 25.54
N ILE A 13 7.23 10.75 25.75
CA ILE A 13 7.08 9.33 25.39
C ILE A 13 7.11 9.18 23.87
N LEU A 14 6.44 10.05 23.11
CA LEU A 14 6.46 10.04 21.64
C LEU A 14 7.86 10.36 21.09
N SER A 15 8.58 11.29 21.73
CA SER A 15 9.98 11.65 21.45
C SER A 15 10.94 10.51 21.79
N LEU A 16 10.72 9.80 22.89
CA LEU A 16 11.49 8.61 23.27
C LEU A 16 11.23 7.44 22.30
N LEU A 17 9.99 7.28 21.85
CA LEU A 17 9.60 6.30 20.82
C LEU A 17 10.20 6.66 19.46
N LEU A 18 10.22 7.95 19.07
CA LEU A 18 10.93 8.49 17.92
C LEU A 18 12.43 8.18 17.98
N THR A 19 13.05 8.44 19.13
CA THR A 19 14.48 8.21 19.36
C THR A 19 14.82 6.73 19.26
N LYS A 20 13.99 5.85 19.84
CA LYS A 20 14.15 4.40 19.74
C LYS A 20 13.83 3.87 18.34
N ALA A 21 12.81 4.36 17.66
CA ALA A 21 12.48 3.97 16.29
C ALA A 21 13.57 4.37 15.29
N MET A 22 14.17 5.56 15.45
CA MET A 22 15.31 6.02 14.65
C MET A 22 16.62 5.32 15.01
N LEU A 23 16.82 4.90 16.27
CA LEU A 23 17.96 4.06 16.69
C LEU A 23 17.96 2.70 15.99
N ILE A 24 16.79 2.17 15.62
CA ILE A 24 16.65 0.85 14.99
C ILE A 24 16.87 0.91 13.46
N PHE A 25 16.80 2.10 12.83
CA PHE A 25 16.69 2.25 11.36
C PHE A 25 18.00 2.49 10.60
N ASP A 26 19.12 1.89 11.04
CA ASP A 26 20.48 1.98 10.47
C ASP A 26 21.35 3.12 11.03
N ARG A 27 22.60 2.77 11.42
CA ARG A 27 23.60 3.64 12.07
C ARG A 27 23.98 4.87 11.23
N ARG A 28 23.54 4.97 9.97
CA ARG A 28 23.82 6.08 9.04
C ARG A 28 22.79 7.22 9.08
N CYS A 29 21.60 7.03 9.64
CA CYS A 29 20.62 8.11 9.87
C CYS A 29 20.97 9.02 11.08
N LEU A 30 22.08 8.72 11.75
CA LEU A 30 22.62 9.41 12.94
C LEU A 30 22.79 10.92 12.79
N ARG A 31 23.01 11.44 11.58
CA ARG A 31 23.28 12.87 11.36
C ARG A 31 22.01 13.74 11.41
N LEU A 32 20.82 13.13 11.42
CA LEU A 32 19.54 13.83 11.60
C LEU A 32 19.12 13.92 13.08
N ARG A 33 20.06 13.71 14.03
CA ARG A 33 19.80 13.68 15.47
C ARG A 33 19.63 15.04 16.14
N LEU A 34 20.06 16.13 15.52
CA LEU A 34 20.23 17.40 16.22
C LEU A 34 19.10 18.41 15.99
N LEU A 35 18.16 18.14 15.07
CA LEU A 35 17.18 19.16 14.64
C LEU A 35 15.76 18.92 15.18
N ILE A 36 15.42 17.69 15.60
CA ILE A 36 14.08 17.35 16.10
C ILE A 36 14.01 17.41 17.63
N LEU A 37 15.14 17.28 18.34
CA LEU A 37 15.19 17.17 19.80
C LEU A 37 15.05 18.51 20.55
N THR A 38 15.00 19.66 19.86
CA THR A 38 15.07 20.99 20.49
C THR A 38 13.81 21.83 20.40
N THR A 39 12.66 21.27 19.99
CA THR A 39 11.43 22.05 19.93
C THR A 39 10.36 21.50 20.89
N PHE A 40 9.90 22.40 21.76
CA PHE A 40 8.69 22.34 22.58
C PHE A 40 8.77 21.78 24.00
N VAL A 41 9.40 22.59 24.87
CA VAL A 41 8.75 22.95 26.14
C VAL A 41 8.90 24.46 26.32
N ALA A 42 7.91 25.22 25.86
CA ALA A 42 7.70 26.57 26.36
C ALA A 42 6.51 26.51 27.31
N VAL A 43 6.69 27.00 28.54
CA VAL A 43 5.55 27.39 29.37
C VAL A 43 4.92 28.58 28.66
N VAL A 44 3.85 28.32 27.90
CA VAL A 44 3.21 29.32 27.04
C VAL A 44 2.39 30.26 27.92
N SER A 45 2.75 31.55 27.91
CA SER A 45 1.81 32.63 28.24
C SER A 45 0.66 32.51 27.24
N ALA A 46 -0.57 32.36 27.71
CA ALA A 46 -1.69 32.10 26.81
C ALA A 46 -2.35 33.40 26.37
N THR A 47 -2.56 33.57 25.06
CA THR A 47 -3.28 34.70 24.48
C THR A 47 -4.78 34.38 24.41
N ASN A 48 -5.65 35.34 24.73
CA ASN A 48 -7.08 35.23 24.43
C ASN A 48 -7.40 36.18 23.28
N PHE A 49 -7.65 35.65 22.08
CA PHE A 49 -7.82 36.49 20.88
C PHE A 49 -9.10 37.32 20.91
N ALA A 50 -10.18 36.79 21.48
CA ALA A 50 -11.44 37.52 21.63
C ALA A 50 -11.24 38.77 22.51
N LYS A 51 -10.62 38.60 23.68
CA LYS A 51 -10.28 39.71 24.58
C LYS A 51 -9.28 40.67 23.94
N CYS A 52 -8.27 40.16 23.24
CA CYS A 52 -7.30 41.01 22.56
C CYS A 52 -7.96 41.90 21.50
N LEU A 53 -8.90 41.35 20.71
CA LEU A 53 -9.64 42.13 19.73
C LEU A 53 -10.48 43.22 20.39
N GLU A 54 -11.14 42.92 21.51
CA GLU A 54 -11.90 43.92 22.27
C GLU A 54 -11.00 45.06 22.78
N ASP A 55 -9.81 44.74 23.31
CA ASP A 55 -8.83 45.72 23.75
C ASP A 55 -8.30 46.59 22.59
N ILE A 56 -8.09 45.99 21.41
CA ILE A 56 -7.69 46.70 20.18
C ILE A 56 -8.79 47.67 19.72
N LYS A 57 -10.06 47.24 19.76
CA LYS A 57 -11.22 48.03 19.36
C LYS A 57 -11.43 49.30 20.20
N GLN A 58 -10.94 49.30 21.44
CA GLN A 58 -10.98 50.46 22.35
C GLN A 58 -9.85 51.47 22.08
N ARG A 59 -8.90 51.15 21.20
CA ARG A 59 -7.68 51.92 20.92
C ARG A 59 -7.67 52.45 19.48
N PRO A 60 -8.14 53.68 19.23
CA PRO A 60 -8.25 54.24 17.87
C PRO A 60 -6.91 54.28 17.11
N GLU A 61 -5.78 54.35 17.81
CA GLU A 61 -4.43 54.33 17.25
C GLU A 61 -4.08 53.02 16.52
N THR A 62 -4.86 51.95 16.74
CA THR A 62 -4.67 50.65 16.08
C THR A 62 -5.45 50.50 14.77
N SER A 63 -6.23 51.51 14.38
CA SER A 63 -7.10 51.50 13.18
C SER A 63 -6.39 51.17 11.88
N TYR A 64 -5.07 51.44 11.77
CA TYR A 64 -4.28 51.07 10.59
C TYR A 64 -4.30 49.56 10.28
N GLY A 65 -4.48 48.71 11.31
CA GLY A 65 -4.49 47.26 11.18
C GLY A 65 -5.87 46.62 11.22
N TRP A 66 -6.97 47.39 11.32
CA TRP A 66 -8.33 46.85 11.36
C TRP A 66 -8.76 46.30 10.01
N ARG A 67 -9.43 45.15 10.03
CA ARG A 67 -9.89 44.44 8.83
C ARG A 67 -11.29 43.84 9.02
N ASP A 68 -11.98 43.59 7.92
CA ASP A 68 -13.17 42.73 7.87
C ASP A 68 -12.79 41.27 7.57
N ASN A 69 -13.78 40.38 7.48
CA ASN A 69 -13.56 38.95 7.19
C ASN A 69 -13.10 38.67 5.75
N ASN A 70 -13.09 39.68 4.88
CA ASN A 70 -12.53 39.60 3.54
C ASN A 70 -11.07 40.11 3.48
N GLY A 71 -10.52 40.59 4.60
CA GLY A 71 -9.20 41.20 4.66
C GLY A 71 -9.15 42.63 4.13
N LEU A 72 -10.29 43.30 3.99
CA LEU A 72 -10.38 44.70 3.58
C LEU A 72 -10.22 45.63 4.79
N PRO A 73 -9.58 46.81 4.64
CA PRO A 73 -9.44 47.77 5.72
C PRO A 73 -10.79 48.35 6.16
N VAL A 74 -10.97 48.49 7.47
CA VAL A 74 -12.19 49.04 8.08
C VAL A 74 -11.83 50.20 9.00
N ILE A 75 -12.66 51.23 9.03
CA ILE A 75 -12.45 52.46 9.82
C ILE A 75 -13.29 52.44 11.10
N GLU A 76 -14.40 51.71 11.10
CA GLU A 76 -15.33 51.65 12.24
C GLU A 76 -15.08 50.43 13.14
N SER A 77 -15.03 50.65 14.45
CA SER A 77 -14.71 49.62 15.45
C SER A 77 -15.77 48.48 15.51
N ASN A 78 -17.04 48.80 15.25
CA ASN A 78 -18.16 47.86 15.17
C ASN A 78 -18.02 46.89 13.99
N ALA A 79 -17.48 47.35 12.86
CA ALA A 79 -17.29 46.56 11.64
C ALA A 79 -15.96 45.80 11.61
N THR A 80 -15.04 46.08 12.55
CA THR A 80 -13.78 45.34 12.70
C THR A 80 -14.04 43.93 13.22
N THR A 81 -13.82 42.93 12.39
CA THR A 81 -13.95 41.50 12.75
C THR A 81 -12.64 40.73 12.60
N ALA A 82 -11.65 41.35 11.97
CA ALA A 82 -10.32 40.82 11.74
C ALA A 82 -9.24 41.90 11.96
N ILE A 83 -7.98 41.47 12.07
CA ILE A 83 -6.83 42.37 12.21
C ILE A 83 -5.66 41.91 11.33
N THR A 84 -4.78 42.83 10.91
CA THR A 84 -3.56 42.45 10.19
C THR A 84 -2.64 41.58 11.07
N TYR A 85 -1.85 40.72 10.43
CA TYR A 85 -0.87 39.88 11.13
C TYR A 85 0.09 40.72 12.00
N ASP A 86 0.61 41.83 11.45
CA ASP A 86 1.53 42.70 12.18
C ASP A 86 0.90 43.32 13.43
N LEU A 87 -0.38 43.71 13.34
CA LEU A 87 -1.12 44.22 14.51
C LEU A 87 -1.38 43.10 15.51
N CYS A 88 -1.76 41.90 15.05
CA CYS A 88 -1.97 40.73 15.90
C CYS A 88 -0.72 40.41 16.74
N VAL A 89 0.46 40.34 16.11
CA VAL A 89 1.71 40.03 16.83
C VAL A 89 2.07 41.16 17.81
N LYS A 90 1.89 42.42 17.43
CA LYS A 90 2.23 43.58 18.28
C LYS A 90 1.29 43.74 19.47
N ALA A 91 0.00 43.49 19.29
CA ALA A 91 -1.03 43.72 20.31
C ALA A 91 -1.32 42.45 21.15
N CYS A 92 -1.37 41.28 20.52
CA CYS A 92 -1.76 40.01 21.16
C CYS A 92 -0.57 39.08 21.46
N GLY A 93 0.63 39.37 20.91
CA GLY A 93 1.80 38.52 21.02
C GLY A 93 1.86 37.40 19.98
N SER A 94 2.90 36.56 20.05
CA SER A 94 3.12 35.41 19.17
C SER A 94 2.69 34.07 19.76
N ASP A 95 2.12 34.10 20.96
CA ASP A 95 1.75 32.92 21.71
C ASP A 95 0.43 32.29 21.24
N ALA A 96 0.19 31.06 21.70
CA ALA A 96 -1.03 30.32 21.39
C ALA A 96 -2.15 30.62 22.38
N GLU A 97 -3.37 30.33 21.94
CA GLU A 97 -4.50 30.20 22.85
C GLU A 97 -4.26 29.12 23.92
N PRO A 98 -4.86 29.25 25.11
CA PRO A 98 -4.71 28.26 26.16
C PRO A 98 -5.26 26.91 25.71
N ALA A 99 -4.48 25.85 25.92
CA ALA A 99 -4.94 24.49 25.70
C ALA A 99 -6.08 24.16 26.69
N SER A 100 -7.23 23.72 26.17
CA SER A 100 -8.38 23.29 26.96
C SER A 100 -8.45 21.75 26.97
N TRP A 101 -8.32 21.14 28.15
CA TRP A 101 -8.40 19.67 28.27
C TRP A 101 -9.75 19.08 27.83
N PRO A 102 -10.90 19.67 28.22
CA PRO A 102 -12.19 19.19 27.72
C PRO A 102 -12.25 19.16 26.19
N VAL A 103 -11.81 20.24 25.53
CA VAL A 103 -11.78 20.33 24.06
C VAL A 103 -10.83 19.30 23.49
N PHE A 104 -9.59 19.22 24.00
CA PHE A 104 -8.60 18.24 23.53
C PHE A 104 -9.14 16.81 23.64
N SER A 105 -9.64 16.43 24.82
CA SER A 105 -10.09 15.06 25.10
C SER A 105 -11.29 14.68 24.23
N GLN A 106 -12.25 15.60 24.06
CA GLN A 106 -13.41 15.41 23.20
C GLN A 106 -12.98 15.25 21.74
N GLN A 107 -12.18 16.17 21.20
CA GLN A 107 -11.75 16.13 19.79
C GLN A 107 -10.88 14.90 19.49
N PHE A 108 -9.92 14.59 20.37
CA PHE A 108 -9.06 13.43 20.24
C PHE A 108 -9.86 12.12 20.23
N SER A 109 -10.80 11.98 21.17
CA SER A 109 -11.62 10.76 21.30
C SER A 109 -12.58 10.58 20.13
N ALA A 110 -13.12 11.68 19.58
CA ALA A 110 -14.08 11.64 18.50
C ALA A 110 -13.44 11.47 17.11
N TRP A 111 -12.30 12.13 16.87
CA TRP A 111 -11.72 12.26 15.52
C TRP A 111 -10.43 11.48 15.27
N LEU A 112 -9.72 11.03 16.30
CA LEU A 112 -8.44 10.33 16.12
C LEU A 112 -8.44 8.93 16.73
N LEU A 113 -8.94 8.78 17.96
CA LEU A 113 -8.90 7.51 18.69
C LEU A 113 -9.51 6.32 17.92
N PRO A 114 -10.64 6.45 17.18
CA PRO A 114 -11.19 5.35 16.40
C PRO A 114 -10.22 4.84 15.32
N TYR A 115 -9.48 5.75 14.68
CA TYR A 115 -8.50 5.38 13.65
C TYR A 115 -7.25 4.73 14.27
N LEU A 116 -6.80 5.21 15.43
CA LEU A 116 -5.71 4.56 16.17
C LEU A 116 -6.06 3.12 16.56
N ALA A 117 -7.32 2.87 16.95
CA ALA A 117 -7.80 1.51 17.18
C ALA A 117 -7.81 0.69 15.88
N LEU A 118 -8.17 1.29 14.75
CA LEU A 118 -8.22 0.60 13.47
C LEU A 118 -6.83 0.23 12.92
N ILE A 119 -5.77 0.94 13.32
CA ILE A 119 -4.37 0.55 13.02
C ILE A 119 -4.08 -0.87 13.52
N SER A 120 -4.68 -1.30 14.64
CA SER A 120 -4.48 -2.65 15.16
C SER A 120 -5.10 -3.75 14.27
N GLN A 121 -6.00 -3.37 13.36
CA GLN A 121 -6.65 -4.28 12.40
C GLN A 121 -5.89 -4.40 11.08
N LEU A 122 -4.78 -3.66 10.93
CA LEU A 122 -3.89 -3.83 9.80
C LEU A 122 -3.35 -5.27 9.75
N PRO A 123 -3.12 -5.83 8.55
CA PRO A 123 -2.58 -7.17 8.41
C PRO A 123 -1.11 -7.20 8.89
N PHE A 124 -0.94 -7.67 10.13
CA PHE A 124 0.35 -8.03 10.72
C PHE A 124 0.62 -9.52 10.50
N GLY A 125 1.90 -9.86 10.33
CA GLY A 125 2.31 -11.24 10.05
C GLY A 125 3.79 -11.39 9.75
N ALA A 126 4.58 -10.35 10.01
CA ALA A 126 6.02 -10.40 9.77
C ALA A 126 6.72 -11.32 10.78
N ASN A 127 7.88 -11.84 10.37
CA ASN A 127 8.71 -12.77 11.14
C ASN A 127 9.15 -12.23 12.51
N ASP A 128 9.15 -10.90 12.68
CA ASP A 128 9.54 -10.25 13.93
C ASP A 128 8.67 -9.02 14.25
N LYS A 129 8.76 -8.56 15.50
CA LYS A 129 8.03 -7.37 15.98
C LYS A 129 8.44 -6.10 15.25
N TYR A 130 9.71 -6.02 14.83
CA TYR A 130 10.25 -4.85 14.14
C TYR A 130 9.62 -4.65 12.76
N ASN A 131 9.52 -5.71 11.96
CA ASN A 131 8.93 -5.65 10.63
C ASN A 131 7.41 -5.37 10.71
N ASN A 132 6.73 -5.79 11.78
CA ASN A 132 5.33 -5.41 12.03
C ASN A 132 5.19 -3.92 12.38
N LEU A 133 6.07 -3.37 13.23
CA LEU A 133 6.11 -1.92 13.48
C LEU A 133 6.42 -1.15 12.19
N GLN A 134 7.35 -1.66 11.38
CA GLN A 134 7.70 -1.03 10.12
C GLN A 134 6.55 -1.08 9.10
N SER A 135 5.80 -2.18 9.00
CA SER A 135 4.62 -2.23 8.12
C SER A 135 3.55 -1.25 8.57
N MET A 136 3.35 -1.10 9.88
CA MET A 136 2.47 -0.07 10.45
C MET A 136 2.89 1.34 10.04
N LEU A 137 4.16 1.70 10.28
CA LEU A 137 4.70 3.02 9.97
C LEU A 137 4.68 3.32 8.47
N LEU A 138 4.97 2.32 7.63
CA LEU A 138 4.85 2.46 6.17
C LEU A 138 3.39 2.69 5.74
N THR A 139 2.43 2.03 6.40
CA THR A 139 1.02 2.14 6.06
C THR A 139 0.47 3.51 6.42
N VAL A 140 0.66 3.94 7.67
CA VAL A 140 0.20 5.25 8.16
C VAL A 140 0.96 6.39 7.48
N GLY A 141 2.26 6.19 7.22
CA GLY A 141 3.13 7.19 6.59
C GLY A 141 2.96 7.29 5.08
N SER A 142 2.42 6.27 4.42
CA SER A 142 2.06 6.33 3.01
C SER A 142 0.81 5.50 2.70
N PRO A 143 -0.37 6.13 2.81
CA PRO A 143 -1.62 5.52 2.36
C PRO A 143 -1.61 5.18 0.88
N VAL A 144 -0.92 5.97 0.04
CA VAL A 144 -0.75 5.67 -1.39
C VAL A 144 -0.06 4.32 -1.56
N LEU A 145 1.01 4.03 -0.83
CA LEU A 145 1.70 2.74 -0.92
C LEU A 145 0.83 1.58 -0.43
N ALA A 146 0.07 1.81 0.64
CA ALA A 146 -0.87 0.84 1.20
C ALA A 146 -1.97 0.48 0.20
N ALA A 147 -2.69 1.48 -0.29
CA ALA A 147 -3.75 1.33 -1.29
C ALA A 147 -3.21 0.75 -2.61
N TYR A 148 -2.04 1.20 -3.07
CA TYR A 148 -1.37 0.66 -4.24
C TYR A 148 -1.12 -0.84 -4.09
N SER A 149 -0.57 -1.27 -2.95
CA SER A 149 -0.25 -2.68 -2.71
C SER A 149 -1.51 -3.56 -2.65
N LEU A 150 -2.61 -3.01 -2.12
CA LEU A 150 -3.92 -3.66 -2.10
C LEU A 150 -4.47 -3.84 -3.52
N ILE A 151 -4.58 -2.76 -4.29
CA ILE A 151 -5.12 -2.80 -5.66
C ILE A 151 -4.24 -3.66 -6.58
N LEU A 152 -2.93 -3.60 -6.42
CA LEU A 152 -2.01 -4.46 -7.16
C LEU A 152 -2.27 -5.94 -6.90
N THR A 153 -2.63 -6.32 -5.67
CA THR A 153 -2.99 -7.71 -5.32
C THR A 153 -4.25 -8.15 -6.07
N LEU A 154 -5.29 -7.32 -6.11
CA LEU A 154 -6.51 -7.60 -6.89
C LEU A 154 -6.24 -7.78 -8.37
N LEU A 155 -5.51 -6.82 -8.96
CA LEU A 155 -5.18 -6.84 -10.38
C LEU A 155 -4.31 -8.05 -10.74
N ASN A 156 -3.39 -8.43 -9.85
CA ASN A 156 -2.61 -9.67 -10.00
C ASN A 156 -3.49 -10.92 -9.96
N GLY A 157 -4.51 -10.96 -9.09
CA GLY A 157 -5.50 -12.03 -9.03
C GLY A 157 -6.30 -12.19 -10.33
N ARG A 158 -6.78 -11.09 -10.92
CA ARG A 158 -7.43 -11.13 -12.24
C ARG A 158 -6.49 -11.52 -13.36
N TRP A 159 -5.30 -10.94 -13.38
CA TRP A 159 -4.31 -11.20 -14.43
C TRP A 159 -3.92 -12.67 -14.48
N ILE A 160 -3.70 -13.32 -13.34
CA ILE A 160 -3.34 -14.75 -13.35
C ILE A 160 -4.48 -15.63 -13.88
N ALA A 161 -5.73 -15.34 -13.52
CA ALA A 161 -6.87 -16.08 -14.05
C ALA A 161 -6.98 -15.93 -15.58
N GLN A 162 -6.80 -14.70 -16.09
CA GLN A 162 -6.77 -14.45 -17.53
C GLN A 162 -5.60 -15.19 -18.21
N ARG A 163 -4.41 -15.15 -17.62
CA ARG A 163 -3.19 -15.79 -18.17
C ARG A 163 -3.33 -17.29 -18.34
N PHE A 164 -4.09 -17.96 -17.47
CA PHE A 164 -4.35 -19.40 -17.52
C PHE A 164 -5.62 -19.80 -18.29
N THR A 165 -6.38 -18.85 -18.82
CA THR A 165 -7.55 -19.12 -19.70
C THR A 165 -7.24 -20.07 -20.85
N PRO A 166 -6.09 -19.96 -21.56
CA PRO A 166 -5.75 -20.88 -22.65
C PRO A 166 -5.56 -22.34 -22.19
N PHE A 167 -5.39 -22.58 -20.88
CA PHE A 167 -5.16 -23.90 -20.30
C PHE A 167 -6.39 -24.42 -19.54
N LYS A 168 -7.59 -23.90 -19.83
CA LYS A 168 -8.85 -24.25 -19.14
C LYS A 168 -9.18 -25.75 -19.17
N GLU A 169 -8.73 -26.44 -20.22
CA GLU A 169 -8.92 -27.90 -20.38
C GLU A 169 -7.94 -28.72 -19.53
N HIS A 170 -6.86 -28.11 -19.02
CA HIS A 170 -5.88 -28.83 -18.21
C HIS A 170 -6.41 -29.07 -16.79
N PRO A 171 -6.43 -30.32 -16.28
CA PRO A 171 -7.12 -30.69 -15.03
C PRO A 171 -6.58 -29.98 -13.78
N HIS A 172 -5.35 -29.47 -13.83
CA HIS A 172 -4.68 -28.78 -12.72
C HIS A 172 -4.54 -27.26 -12.90
N ALA A 173 -4.99 -26.66 -14.01
CA ALA A 173 -4.83 -25.23 -14.25
C ALA A 173 -5.58 -24.38 -13.20
N SER A 174 -6.84 -24.72 -12.89
CA SER A 174 -7.63 -24.03 -11.86
C SER A 174 -6.97 -24.09 -10.47
N ARG A 175 -6.36 -25.24 -10.12
CA ARG A 175 -5.61 -25.41 -8.87
C ARG A 175 -4.37 -24.51 -8.82
N ALA A 176 -3.62 -24.46 -9.92
CA ALA A 176 -2.44 -23.61 -10.03
C ALA A 176 -2.79 -22.12 -9.88
N VAL A 177 -3.84 -21.65 -10.56
CA VAL A 177 -4.33 -20.26 -10.41
C VAL A 177 -4.68 -19.96 -8.97
N ARG A 178 -5.44 -20.85 -8.31
CA ARG A 178 -5.86 -20.67 -6.91
C ARG A 178 -4.64 -20.62 -5.97
N ALA A 179 -3.71 -21.56 -6.09
CA ALA A 179 -2.52 -21.62 -5.23
C ALA A 179 -1.60 -20.39 -5.45
N LEU A 180 -1.30 -20.04 -6.70
CA LEU A 180 -0.44 -18.90 -7.03
C LEU A 180 -1.08 -17.56 -6.66
N SER A 181 -2.41 -17.45 -6.74
CA SER A 181 -3.15 -16.28 -6.25
C SER A 181 -3.02 -16.13 -4.74
N ARG A 182 -3.13 -17.24 -3.98
CA ARG A 182 -2.94 -17.21 -2.51
C ARG A 182 -1.49 -16.95 -2.10
N LEU A 183 -0.51 -17.34 -2.92
CA LEU A 183 0.92 -17.14 -2.69
C LEU A 183 1.45 -15.77 -3.18
N GLN A 184 0.57 -14.85 -3.63
CA GLN A 184 0.97 -13.50 -4.04
C GLN A 184 1.72 -12.70 -2.96
N GLN A 185 1.41 -12.98 -1.70
CA GLN A 185 2.01 -12.30 -0.55
C GLN A 185 3.15 -13.11 0.09
N ALA A 186 3.66 -14.12 -0.62
CA ALA A 186 4.79 -14.94 -0.19
C ALA A 186 6.03 -14.66 -1.08
N PRO A 187 7.26 -14.82 -0.55
CA PRO A 187 8.49 -14.69 -1.33
C PRO A 187 8.72 -15.93 -2.23
N LEU A 188 7.81 -16.14 -3.17
CA LEU A 188 7.77 -17.31 -4.05
C LEU A 188 8.97 -17.34 -5.01
N ARG A 189 9.62 -18.49 -5.12
CA ARG A 189 10.65 -18.79 -6.11
C ARG A 189 10.36 -20.12 -6.79
N ILE A 190 10.84 -20.23 -8.02
CA ILE A 190 10.74 -21.43 -8.84
C ILE A 190 12.15 -21.88 -9.21
N THR A 191 12.33 -23.20 -9.28
CA THR A 191 13.59 -23.81 -9.72
C THR A 191 13.77 -23.67 -11.23
N ASP A 192 15.02 -23.54 -11.70
CA ASP A 192 15.33 -23.53 -13.14
C ASP A 192 15.23 -24.94 -13.77
N ASP A 193 15.09 -25.99 -12.96
CA ASP A 193 14.88 -27.36 -13.42
C ASP A 193 13.46 -27.57 -13.98
N LYS A 194 13.35 -27.42 -15.30
CA LYS A 194 12.11 -27.65 -16.06
C LYS A 194 11.52 -29.05 -15.86
N LYS A 195 12.35 -30.08 -15.61
CA LYS A 195 11.85 -31.45 -15.41
C LYS A 195 11.10 -31.55 -14.10
N LEU A 196 11.68 -31.02 -13.03
CA LEU A 196 11.09 -31.01 -11.70
C LEU A 196 9.80 -30.19 -11.66
N LEU A 197 9.78 -29.02 -12.32
CA LEU A 197 8.57 -28.20 -12.46
C LEU A 197 7.47 -28.90 -13.28
N SER A 198 7.83 -29.57 -14.37
CA SER A 198 6.87 -30.31 -15.20
C SER A 198 6.25 -31.51 -14.49
N ALA A 199 7.02 -32.18 -13.61
CA ALA A 199 6.53 -33.27 -12.78
C ALA A 199 5.53 -32.75 -11.74
N LEU A 200 5.84 -31.61 -11.11
CA LEU A 200 4.98 -30.97 -10.11
C LEU A 200 3.60 -30.60 -10.66
N ILE A 201 3.55 -30.03 -11.87
CA ILE A 201 2.30 -29.57 -12.50
C ILE A 201 1.30 -30.71 -12.72
N LYS A 202 1.79 -31.96 -12.88
CA LYS A 202 0.96 -33.16 -13.04
C LYS A 202 0.54 -33.80 -11.71
N ASN A 203 1.07 -33.33 -10.58
CA ASN A 203 0.85 -33.96 -9.28
C ASN A 203 -0.38 -33.36 -8.59
N LYS A 204 -1.52 -34.05 -8.69
CA LYS A 204 -2.79 -33.66 -8.06
C LYS A 204 -2.67 -33.54 -6.54
N GLU A 205 -2.07 -34.52 -5.89
CA GLU A 205 -1.96 -34.60 -4.43
C GLU A 205 -1.18 -33.43 -3.86
N TRP A 206 -0.11 -33.00 -4.55
CA TRP A 206 0.65 -31.81 -4.16
C TRP A 206 -0.21 -30.54 -4.17
N TRP A 207 -1.00 -30.31 -5.23
CA TRP A 207 -1.87 -29.14 -5.33
C TRP A 207 -2.99 -29.18 -4.29
N ASP A 208 -3.62 -30.35 -4.09
CA ASP A 208 -4.72 -30.50 -3.13
C ASP A 208 -4.22 -30.32 -1.70
N GLU A 209 -3.05 -30.87 -1.34
CA GLU A 209 -2.41 -30.67 -0.03
C GLU A 209 -2.10 -29.18 0.18
N LEU A 210 -1.40 -28.53 -0.76
CA LEU A 210 -1.07 -27.12 -0.64
C LEU A 210 -2.33 -26.25 -0.49
N LEU A 211 -3.35 -26.51 -1.30
CA LEU A 211 -4.61 -25.76 -1.22
C LEU A 211 -5.33 -25.99 0.10
N SER A 212 -5.32 -27.20 0.67
CA SER A 212 -5.95 -27.47 1.96
C SER A 212 -5.39 -26.60 3.09
N TRP A 213 -4.08 -26.32 3.06
CA TRP A 213 -3.40 -25.48 4.04
C TRP A 213 -3.45 -23.97 3.73
N LEU A 214 -3.59 -23.61 2.45
CA LEU A 214 -3.76 -22.21 2.02
C LEU A 214 -5.20 -21.70 2.15
N ASN A 215 -6.19 -22.59 2.23
CA ASN A 215 -7.61 -22.22 2.31
C ASN A 215 -8.01 -21.89 3.76
N MET A 216 -7.48 -20.79 4.31
CA MET A 216 -7.97 -20.25 5.57
C MET A 216 -9.36 -19.62 5.37
N THR A 217 -10.37 -20.23 5.98
CA THR A 217 -11.81 -19.95 5.78
C THR A 217 -12.33 -18.69 6.47
N HIS A 218 -11.53 -17.93 7.21
CA HIS A 218 -12.05 -16.77 7.95
C HIS A 218 -11.06 -15.59 7.97
N THR A 219 -11.15 -14.71 6.97
CA THR A 219 -10.38 -13.45 6.97
C THR A 219 -10.96 -12.41 7.93
N TRP A 220 -12.27 -12.46 8.18
CA TRP A 220 -13.01 -11.54 9.07
C TRP A 220 -13.06 -12.05 10.51
N SER A 221 -12.25 -11.59 11.46
CA SER A 221 -12.58 -11.92 12.87
C SER A 221 -13.82 -11.14 13.32
N ILE A 222 -14.63 -11.72 14.23
CA ILE A 222 -15.74 -10.99 14.87
C ILE A 222 -15.24 -9.67 15.46
N SER A 223 -14.06 -9.69 16.10
CA SER A 223 -13.39 -8.50 16.62
C SER A 223 -13.05 -7.43 15.57
N ALA A 224 -12.65 -7.84 14.37
CA ALA A 224 -12.36 -6.90 13.28
C ALA A 224 -13.66 -6.29 12.76
N ALA A 225 -14.70 -7.11 12.55
CA ALA A 225 -16.02 -6.65 12.12
C ALA A 225 -16.64 -5.66 13.11
N THR A 226 -16.61 -5.96 14.42
CA THR A 226 -17.13 -5.06 15.45
C THR A 226 -16.35 -3.76 15.54
N SER A 227 -15.02 -3.81 15.42
CA SER A 227 -14.17 -2.60 15.43
C SER A 227 -14.47 -1.70 14.25
N ILE A 228 -14.60 -2.27 13.04
CA ILE A 228 -14.95 -1.53 11.82
C ILE A 228 -16.34 -0.90 11.94
N ALA A 229 -17.33 -1.66 12.40
CA ALA A 229 -18.68 -1.16 12.61
C ALA A 229 -18.70 0.00 13.61
N TRP A 230 -17.94 -0.11 14.71
CA TRP A 230 -17.85 0.95 15.71
C TRP A 230 -17.20 2.22 15.16
N VAL A 231 -16.11 2.11 14.40
CA VAL A 231 -15.46 3.26 13.74
C VAL A 231 -16.44 3.95 12.78
N PHE A 232 -17.21 3.19 12.02
CA PHE A 232 -18.20 3.73 11.09
C PHE A 232 -19.34 4.46 11.81
N ILE A 233 -19.92 3.86 12.86
CA ILE A 233 -20.99 4.46 13.67
C ILE A 233 -20.48 5.73 14.37
N ALA A 234 -19.29 5.67 14.98
CA ALA A 234 -18.67 6.81 15.63
C ALA A 234 -18.45 7.96 14.64
N TYR A 235 -17.93 7.66 13.44
CA TYR A 235 -17.73 8.68 12.41
C TYR A 235 -19.04 9.37 12.00
N ILE A 236 -20.13 8.61 11.81
CA ILE A 236 -21.44 9.20 11.47
C ILE A 236 -21.91 10.15 12.56
N PHE A 237 -21.89 9.72 13.82
CA PHE A 237 -22.33 10.58 14.93
C PHE A 237 -21.46 11.83 15.05
N THR A 238 -20.14 11.69 14.94
CA THR A 238 -19.21 12.83 15.02
C THR A 238 -19.42 13.82 13.86
N VAL A 239 -19.70 13.32 12.65
CA VAL A 239 -20.01 14.18 11.49
C VAL A 239 -21.34 14.91 11.68
N ILE A 240 -22.38 14.24 12.17
CA ILE A 240 -23.68 14.88 12.43
C ILE A 240 -23.50 15.99 13.47
N ASP A 241 -22.88 15.67 14.61
CA ASP A 241 -22.63 16.61 15.71
C ASP A 241 -21.90 17.86 15.22
N SER A 242 -20.83 17.67 14.44
CA SER A 242 -20.03 18.78 13.90
C SER A 242 -20.72 19.61 12.82
N LEU A 243 -21.80 19.14 12.20
CA LEU A 243 -22.61 19.93 11.25
C LEU A 243 -23.80 20.62 11.93
N THR A 244 -24.32 20.06 13.03
CA THR A 244 -25.50 20.58 13.74
C THR A 244 -25.18 21.40 14.98
N GLY A 245 -23.97 21.27 15.53
CA GLY A 245 -23.54 21.94 16.75
C GLY A 245 -23.22 23.44 16.59
N GLU A 246 -22.82 24.05 17.71
CA GLU A 246 -22.34 25.44 17.77
C GLU A 246 -20.96 25.54 17.12
N VAL A 247 -20.93 26.10 15.91
CA VAL A 247 -19.74 26.11 15.05
C VAL A 247 -18.66 27.06 15.60
N ASP A 248 -19.07 28.15 16.26
CA ASP A 248 -18.20 29.28 16.63
C ASP A 248 -17.14 28.93 17.68
N GLU A 249 -17.48 28.10 18.67
CA GLU A 249 -16.54 27.71 19.73
C GLU A 249 -15.50 26.68 19.27
N MET A 250 -15.73 26.03 18.12
CA MET A 250 -14.99 24.84 17.71
C MET A 250 -14.23 24.97 16.41
N VAL A 251 -14.39 26.06 15.63
CA VAL A 251 -13.75 26.25 14.30
C VAL A 251 -12.25 25.92 14.32
N ASN A 252 -11.58 26.35 15.39
CA ASN A 252 -10.13 26.24 15.53
C ASN A 252 -9.66 24.86 16.00
N ALA A 253 -10.38 24.23 16.92
CA ALA A 253 -10.08 22.88 17.36
C ALA A 253 -10.76 21.78 16.53
N ASN A 254 -11.55 22.14 15.51
CA ASN A 254 -12.41 21.21 14.77
C ASN A 254 -11.62 20.05 14.18
N GLY A 255 -11.94 18.84 14.61
CA GLY A 255 -11.32 17.61 14.14
C GLY A 255 -11.89 17.04 12.84
N GLN A 256 -12.88 17.68 12.19
CA GLN A 256 -13.46 17.18 10.93
C GLN A 256 -12.42 16.91 9.83
N ALA A 257 -11.42 17.81 9.70
CA ALA A 257 -10.35 17.61 8.74
C ALA A 257 -9.48 16.40 9.12
N VAL A 258 -9.28 16.16 10.42
CA VAL A 258 -8.61 14.95 10.94
C VAL A 258 -9.44 13.70 10.62
N GLY A 259 -10.75 13.71 10.82
CA GLY A 259 -11.61 12.59 10.42
C GLY A 259 -11.50 12.28 8.92
N SER A 260 -11.53 13.31 8.09
CA SER A 260 -11.44 13.18 6.62
C SER A 260 -10.10 12.62 6.17
N ILE A 261 -8.98 13.11 6.72
CA ILE A 261 -7.63 12.65 6.33
C ILE A 261 -7.33 11.22 6.79
N TRP A 262 -7.98 10.71 7.85
CA TRP A 262 -7.77 9.34 8.31
C TRP A 262 -8.74 8.33 7.68
N LEU A 263 -9.76 8.79 6.97
CA LEU A 263 -10.83 7.95 6.44
C LEU A 263 -10.34 6.89 5.44
N TRP A 264 -9.22 7.11 4.75
CA TRP A 264 -8.59 6.11 3.88
C TRP A 264 -8.23 4.81 4.60
N LEU A 265 -7.96 4.87 5.92
CA LEU A 265 -7.55 3.70 6.70
C LEU A 265 -8.69 2.67 6.74
N LEU A 266 -9.94 3.13 6.80
CA LEU A 266 -11.12 2.29 6.72
C LEU A 266 -11.16 1.54 5.39
N ALA A 267 -10.96 2.25 4.27
CA ALA A 267 -10.92 1.69 2.92
C ALA A 267 -9.88 0.58 2.80
N VAL A 268 -8.68 0.87 3.27
CA VAL A 268 -7.53 -0.02 3.17
C VAL A 268 -7.67 -1.25 4.08
N VAL A 269 -8.11 -1.08 5.33
CA VAL A 269 -8.30 -2.20 6.28
C VAL A 269 -9.37 -3.17 5.79
N VAL A 270 -10.55 -2.65 5.41
CA VAL A 270 -11.65 -3.50 4.90
C VAL A 270 -11.21 -4.24 3.64
N GLY A 271 -10.56 -3.56 2.69
CA GLY A 271 -10.12 -4.21 1.46
C GLY A 271 -9.06 -5.30 1.71
N TRP A 272 -8.13 -5.11 2.66
CA TRP A 272 -7.21 -6.18 3.04
C TRP A 272 -7.89 -7.37 3.71
N LEU A 273 -8.89 -7.13 4.56
CA LEU A 273 -9.69 -8.22 5.15
C LEU A 273 -10.50 -9.00 4.10
N GLN A 274 -10.80 -8.40 2.95
CA GLN A 274 -11.46 -9.11 1.85
C GLN A 274 -10.48 -9.96 1.02
N ILE A 275 -9.25 -9.50 0.82
CA ILE A 275 -8.31 -10.08 -0.15
C ILE A 275 -7.29 -11.04 0.49
N SER A 276 -6.72 -10.65 1.63
CA SER A 276 -5.59 -11.35 2.23
C SER A 276 -6.05 -12.51 3.09
N PRO A 277 -5.67 -13.77 2.80
CA PRO A 277 -5.49 -14.70 3.89
C PRO A 277 -4.44 -14.11 4.86
N LYS A 278 -4.60 -14.33 6.16
CA LYS A 278 -3.60 -13.93 7.15
C LYS A 278 -2.32 -14.73 6.87
N CYS A 279 -1.41 -14.15 6.10
CA CYS A 279 -0.15 -14.79 5.73
C CYS A 279 0.83 -14.76 6.92
N ASP A 280 0.70 -15.75 7.80
CA ASP A 280 1.76 -16.12 8.73
C ASP A 280 2.86 -16.84 7.93
N SER A 281 4.08 -16.32 7.98
CA SER A 281 5.23 -16.88 7.28
C SER A 281 5.59 -18.28 7.77
N ILE A 282 5.38 -18.57 9.06
CA ILE A 282 5.63 -19.89 9.65
C ILE A 282 4.63 -20.88 9.10
N HIS A 283 3.35 -20.50 9.06
CA HIS A 283 2.31 -21.33 8.48
C HIS A 283 2.56 -21.61 6.99
N LEU A 284 2.93 -20.58 6.23
CA LEU A 284 3.25 -20.72 4.80
C LEU A 284 4.44 -21.66 4.56
N ASP A 285 5.52 -21.51 5.33
CA ASP A 285 6.70 -22.37 5.22
C ASP A 285 6.36 -23.84 5.55
N HIS A 286 5.63 -24.06 6.64
CA HIS A 286 5.17 -25.40 7.02
C HIS A 286 4.24 -26.03 5.96
N SER A 287 3.31 -25.23 5.42
CA SER A 287 2.37 -25.66 4.37
C SER A 287 3.12 -26.10 3.10
N LEU A 288 4.09 -25.28 2.69
CA LEU A 288 4.86 -25.54 1.47
C LEU A 288 5.84 -26.71 1.65
N SER A 289 6.47 -26.82 2.81
CA SER A 289 7.31 -27.96 3.20
C SER A 289 6.53 -29.27 3.20
N ARG A 290 5.31 -29.26 3.75
CA ARG A 290 4.43 -30.43 3.77
C ARG A 290 3.97 -30.83 2.38
N ALA A 291 3.55 -29.89 1.55
CA ALA A 291 3.21 -30.17 0.16
C ALA A 291 4.42 -30.72 -0.60
N ASN A 292 5.61 -30.12 -0.44
CA ASN A 292 6.83 -30.55 -1.13
C ASN A 292 7.27 -31.99 -0.78
N LYS A 293 6.87 -32.56 0.36
CA LYS A 293 7.06 -33.99 0.66
C LYS A 293 6.26 -34.92 -0.26
N LEU A 294 5.18 -34.42 -0.87
CA LEU A 294 4.32 -35.15 -1.80
C LEU A 294 4.72 -34.95 -3.25
N ALA A 295 5.72 -34.11 -3.55
CA ALA A 295 6.23 -33.92 -4.90
C ALA A 295 7.06 -35.15 -5.32
N PHE A 296 6.42 -36.22 -5.79
CA PHE A 296 7.08 -37.40 -6.35
C PHE A 296 7.17 -37.31 -7.88
N ALA A 297 8.29 -37.79 -8.46
CA ALA A 297 8.35 -38.06 -9.89
C ALA A 297 7.47 -39.29 -10.21
N SER A 298 6.88 -39.35 -11.41
CA SER A 298 6.04 -40.45 -11.92
C SER A 298 6.72 -41.83 -12.02
N SER A 299 7.89 -41.98 -11.39
CA SER A 299 8.76 -43.16 -11.37
C SER A 299 8.76 -43.87 -9.99
N GLY A 300 7.99 -43.40 -9.01
CA GLY A 300 7.93 -44.02 -7.68
C GLY A 300 9.18 -43.81 -6.80
N LYS A 301 10.14 -42.98 -7.23
CA LYS A 301 11.25 -42.49 -6.40
C LYS A 301 10.95 -41.10 -5.87
N SER A 302 11.24 -40.90 -4.59
CA SER A 302 11.22 -39.60 -3.93
C SER A 302 12.15 -38.63 -4.66
N LEU A 303 11.65 -37.47 -5.08
CA LEU A 303 12.52 -36.38 -5.57
C LEU A 303 13.46 -35.86 -4.45
N ALA A 304 13.19 -36.21 -3.19
CA ALA A 304 14.03 -35.89 -2.04
C ALA A 304 15.22 -36.85 -1.83
N ASP A 305 15.23 -38.03 -2.46
CA ASP A 305 16.33 -39.01 -2.34
C ASP A 305 17.51 -38.73 -3.30
N SER A 306 17.34 -37.79 -4.23
CA SER A 306 18.40 -37.27 -5.09
C SER A 306 18.96 -35.96 -4.50
N ASN A 307 19.86 -36.10 -3.53
CA ASN A 307 20.57 -35.05 -2.79
C ASN A 307 19.69 -34.20 -1.85
N ALA A 308 20.05 -34.22 -0.56
CA ALA A 308 19.51 -33.38 0.50
C ALA A 308 19.67 -31.85 0.24
N ASP A 309 20.46 -31.47 -0.77
CA ASP A 309 20.68 -30.08 -1.21
C ASP A 309 19.81 -29.64 -2.40
N SER A 310 18.94 -30.51 -2.96
CA SER A 310 18.12 -30.15 -4.11
C SER A 310 16.91 -29.29 -3.71
N LYS A 311 16.82 -28.08 -4.28
CA LYS A 311 15.69 -27.16 -4.02
C LYS A 311 14.41 -27.69 -4.69
N PRO A 312 13.26 -27.68 -3.99
CA PRO A 312 11.99 -28.11 -4.58
C PRO A 312 11.53 -27.16 -5.70
N ALA A 313 10.57 -27.62 -6.54
CA ALA A 313 10.14 -26.86 -7.73
C ALA A 313 9.61 -25.47 -7.39
N ILE A 314 8.83 -25.41 -6.31
CA ILE A 314 8.29 -24.18 -5.76
C ILE A 314 8.78 -24.11 -4.31
N TYR A 315 9.42 -22.99 -3.95
CA TYR A 315 9.96 -22.77 -2.62
C TYR A 315 9.84 -21.30 -2.20
N LEU A 316 9.90 -21.05 -0.89
CA LEU A 316 9.96 -19.71 -0.34
C LEU A 316 11.43 -19.35 -0.10
N SER A 317 11.86 -18.20 -0.60
CA SER A 317 13.25 -17.73 -0.39
C SER A 317 13.26 -16.40 0.33
N ILE A 318 13.74 -16.43 1.57
CA ILE A 318 14.04 -15.21 2.32
C ILE A 318 15.44 -14.77 1.90
N ASP A 319 15.51 -13.86 0.94
CA ASP A 319 16.79 -13.26 0.54
C ASP A 319 17.25 -12.27 1.62
N LEU A 320 18.37 -12.58 2.28
CA LEU A 320 19.03 -11.72 3.27
C LEU A 320 19.83 -10.58 2.61
N SER A 321 19.88 -10.52 1.28
CA SER A 321 20.56 -9.45 0.57
C SER A 321 19.90 -8.09 0.84
N THR A 322 20.72 -7.06 1.01
CA THR A 322 20.27 -5.67 1.18
C THR A 322 19.43 -5.17 0.01
N LEU A 323 19.64 -5.75 -1.18
CA LEU A 323 18.94 -5.42 -2.42
C LEU A 323 17.49 -5.93 -2.45
N ARG A 324 17.17 -7.05 -1.80
CA ARG A 324 15.84 -7.70 -1.85
C ARG A 324 15.19 -7.93 -0.49
N CYS A 325 15.69 -7.29 0.55
CA CYS A 325 15.22 -7.47 1.93
C CYS A 325 13.70 -7.31 2.14
N ASP A 326 13.03 -6.47 1.34
CA ASP A 326 11.57 -6.30 1.44
C ASP A 326 10.77 -7.42 0.76
N GLU A 327 11.37 -8.19 -0.15
CA GLU A 327 10.69 -9.32 -0.80
C GLU A 327 10.35 -10.42 0.21
N GLY A 328 11.23 -10.61 1.21
CA GLY A 328 11.08 -11.62 2.26
C GLY A 328 10.06 -11.27 3.36
N ARG A 329 9.41 -10.09 3.28
CA ARG A 329 8.49 -9.61 4.33
C ARG A 329 7.05 -9.94 3.97
N SER A 330 6.38 -10.73 4.79
CA SER A 330 5.00 -11.19 4.57
C SER A 330 3.93 -10.08 4.52
N PRO A 331 3.98 -8.96 5.28
CA PRO A 331 2.88 -8.00 5.29
C PRO A 331 2.50 -7.48 3.89
N PRO A 332 1.20 -7.31 3.58
CA PRO A 332 0.73 -6.94 2.24
C PRO A 332 1.32 -5.64 1.70
N ILE A 333 1.65 -4.68 2.57
CA ILE A 333 2.27 -3.42 2.15
C ILE A 333 3.62 -3.61 1.44
N PHE A 334 4.33 -4.72 1.64
CA PHE A 334 5.57 -5.01 0.93
C PHE A 334 5.35 -5.61 -0.46
N ASN A 335 4.12 -5.76 -0.93
CA ASN A 335 3.84 -6.34 -2.25
C ASN A 335 4.48 -5.56 -3.42
N TYR A 336 4.74 -4.25 -3.25
CA TYR A 336 5.47 -3.46 -4.26
C TYR A 336 6.85 -4.06 -4.61
N SER A 337 7.53 -4.73 -3.67
CA SER A 337 8.86 -5.31 -3.88
C SER A 337 8.80 -6.66 -4.60
N ARG A 338 7.69 -7.40 -4.44
CA ARG A 338 7.51 -8.76 -4.95
C ARG A 338 6.92 -8.83 -6.35
N LEU A 339 6.30 -7.74 -6.82
CA LEU A 339 5.59 -7.67 -8.09
C LEU A 339 6.32 -8.38 -9.25
N PHE A 340 7.57 -7.99 -9.54
CA PHE A 340 8.32 -8.54 -10.67
C PHE A 340 8.68 -10.01 -10.49
N VAL A 341 9.14 -10.37 -9.28
CA VAL A 341 9.56 -11.75 -8.96
C VAL A 341 8.38 -12.70 -9.02
N TRP A 342 7.23 -12.30 -8.46
CA TRP A 342 6.02 -13.12 -8.48
C TRP A 342 5.48 -13.26 -9.91
N VAL A 343 5.45 -12.20 -10.71
CA VAL A 343 5.03 -12.29 -12.12
C VAL A 343 5.93 -13.22 -12.91
N GLN A 344 7.26 -13.13 -12.74
CA GLN A 344 8.20 -14.05 -13.38
C GLN A 344 7.96 -15.51 -12.98
N ALA A 345 7.68 -15.77 -11.70
CA ALA A 345 7.33 -17.11 -11.23
C ALA A 345 6.06 -17.62 -11.92
N VAL A 346 5.00 -16.81 -11.99
CA VAL A 346 3.75 -17.21 -12.64
C VAL A 346 3.96 -17.51 -14.13
N GLU A 347 4.74 -16.70 -14.84
CA GLU A 347 5.07 -16.95 -16.25
C GLU A 347 5.82 -18.27 -16.44
N GLN A 348 6.80 -18.60 -15.58
CA GLN A 348 7.51 -19.88 -15.65
C GLN A 348 6.57 -21.09 -15.45
N VAL A 349 5.60 -20.99 -14.53
CA VAL A 349 4.57 -22.02 -14.38
C VAL A 349 3.73 -22.11 -15.65
N ALA A 350 3.21 -20.98 -16.15
CA ALA A 350 2.35 -20.93 -17.34
C ALA A 350 3.04 -21.50 -18.59
N ASP A 351 4.33 -21.22 -18.79
CA ASP A 351 5.12 -21.78 -19.88
C ASP A 351 5.28 -23.30 -19.79
N THR A 352 5.32 -23.83 -18.57
CA THR A 352 5.41 -25.28 -18.36
C THR A 352 4.08 -25.97 -18.66
N PHE A 353 2.93 -25.30 -18.41
CA PHE A 353 1.62 -25.80 -18.87
C PHE A 353 1.52 -25.84 -20.40
N ARG A 354 2.18 -24.90 -21.11
CA ARG A 354 2.21 -24.83 -22.58
C ARG A 354 3.08 -25.92 -23.24
N SER A 355 4.03 -26.52 -22.52
CA SER A 355 5.03 -27.43 -23.12
C SER A 355 4.41 -28.76 -23.59
N PRO A 356 4.69 -29.27 -24.82
CA PRO A 356 4.03 -30.45 -25.42
C PRO A 356 4.16 -31.75 -24.60
N THR A 357 5.20 -31.85 -23.77
CA THR A 357 5.42 -32.94 -22.82
C THR A 357 4.35 -33.04 -21.72
N SER A 358 3.48 -32.03 -21.55
CA SER A 358 2.32 -32.09 -20.66
C SER A 358 1.19 -32.96 -21.22
N LEU A 359 1.05 -33.03 -22.56
CA LEU A 359 -0.04 -33.72 -23.27
C LEU A 359 0.27 -35.18 -23.65
N THR A 360 1.54 -35.58 -23.76
CA THR A 360 1.94 -36.86 -24.40
C THR A 360 2.03 -38.06 -23.45
N ARG A 361 1.08 -38.23 -22.52
CA ARG A 361 0.88 -39.55 -21.86
C ARG A 361 -0.57 -39.86 -21.48
N SER A 362 -1.55 -39.05 -21.91
CA SER A 362 -2.96 -39.47 -21.85
C SER A 362 -3.35 -40.36 -23.03
N SER A 363 -2.57 -40.40 -24.12
CA SER A 363 -2.87 -41.17 -25.33
C SER A 363 -2.14 -42.52 -25.46
N PHE A 364 -1.29 -42.91 -24.50
CA PHE A 364 -0.49 -44.15 -24.57
C PHE A 364 -0.94 -45.25 -23.57
N LEU A 365 -2.15 -45.14 -23.02
CA LEU A 365 -2.77 -46.14 -22.14
C LEU A 365 -4.15 -46.55 -22.71
N SER A 366 -4.14 -47.04 -23.95
CA SER A 366 -5.28 -47.77 -24.52
C SER A 366 -4.85 -48.76 -25.60
N THR A 367 -3.75 -49.49 -25.41
CA THR A 367 -3.54 -50.78 -26.09
C THR A 367 -2.38 -51.52 -25.42
N HIS A 368 -2.62 -52.14 -24.27
CA HIS A 368 -1.84 -53.29 -23.84
C HIS A 368 -2.74 -54.13 -22.95
N ASN A 369 -3.42 -55.08 -23.58
CA ASN A 369 -3.89 -56.34 -23.00
C ASN A 369 -4.50 -57.16 -24.15
N GLU A 370 -3.66 -57.93 -24.84
CA GLU A 370 -3.95 -59.36 -25.03
C GLU A 370 -2.71 -60.07 -25.58
N PHE A 371 -2.26 -61.03 -24.81
CA PHE A 371 -1.13 -61.91 -25.05
C PHE A 371 -1.75 -63.30 -25.20
N LEU A 372 -1.76 -63.88 -26.40
CA LEU A 372 -2.00 -65.30 -26.64
C LEU A 372 -1.16 -65.78 -27.84
N GLU A 373 0.00 -66.35 -27.50
CA GLU A 373 0.51 -67.68 -27.87
C GLU A 373 0.10 -68.33 -29.23
N GLY A 374 1.09 -68.72 -30.05
CA GLY A 374 0.95 -69.84 -31.01
C GLY A 374 1.72 -69.77 -32.34
N SER A 375 2.88 -70.44 -32.42
CA SER A 375 3.42 -71.27 -33.52
C SER A 375 3.73 -70.72 -34.94
N GLU A 376 4.96 -71.00 -35.42
CA GLU A 376 5.54 -70.79 -36.78
C GLU A 376 5.00 -71.76 -37.88
N PRO A 377 5.55 -71.86 -39.15
CA PRO A 377 6.22 -70.91 -40.08
C PRO A 377 5.69 -70.96 -41.56
N GLY A 378 6.07 -69.99 -42.40
CA GLY A 378 6.29 -70.18 -43.86
C GLY A 378 5.43 -69.39 -44.86
N GLY A 379 6.06 -68.91 -45.94
CA GLY A 379 5.39 -68.69 -47.24
C GLY A 379 5.33 -67.26 -47.82
N GLU A 380 6.19 -67.04 -48.81
CA GLU A 380 6.21 -66.08 -49.94
C GLU A 380 4.97 -65.24 -50.37
N SER A 381 5.27 -63.97 -50.70
CA SER A 381 4.81 -63.07 -51.79
C SER A 381 3.31 -62.91 -52.16
N ASN A 382 2.81 -61.66 -52.07
CA ASN A 382 2.65 -60.79 -53.25
C ASN A 382 2.16 -59.37 -52.89
N GLU A 383 2.68 -58.43 -53.68
CA GLU A 383 2.42 -56.99 -53.67
C GLU A 383 0.95 -56.62 -53.93
N LEU A 384 0.48 -55.54 -53.31
CA LEU A 384 -0.24 -54.52 -54.05
C LEU A 384 0.22 -53.12 -53.61
N LEU A 385 0.72 -52.40 -54.61
CA LEU A 385 1.50 -51.18 -54.58
C LEU A 385 0.66 -50.07 -55.22
N LEU A 386 0.47 -48.95 -54.54
CA LEU A 386 0.18 -47.62 -55.12
C LEU A 386 0.56 -46.56 -54.04
N ILE A 387 1.77 -45.99 -53.93
CA ILE A 387 2.63 -45.16 -54.82
C ILE A 387 2.02 -43.74 -55.11
N PRO A 388 2.80 -42.61 -55.14
CA PRO A 388 3.49 -41.95 -54.01
C PRO A 388 3.62 -40.39 -54.23
N LEU A 389 4.58 -39.77 -53.52
CA LEU A 389 5.37 -38.56 -53.85
C LEU A 389 4.79 -37.19 -53.42
N ARG A 390 5.58 -36.31 -52.78
CA ARG A 390 6.89 -35.87 -53.28
C ARG A 390 7.82 -35.37 -52.17
N ARG A 391 8.87 -36.17 -51.91
CA ARG A 391 10.14 -35.78 -51.29
C ARG A 391 10.97 -35.11 -52.37
N ARG A 392 11.40 -33.85 -52.16
CA ARG A 392 12.44 -33.21 -52.96
C ARG A 392 13.72 -33.21 -52.14
N THR A 393 14.62 -34.10 -52.49
CA THR A 393 16.05 -33.99 -52.22
C THR A 393 16.63 -33.01 -53.22
N ASP A 394 17.43 -32.05 -52.75
CA ASP A 394 18.60 -31.60 -53.49
C ASP A 394 19.75 -31.54 -52.49
N SER A 395 20.76 -32.35 -52.79
CA SER A 395 22.05 -32.40 -52.15
C SER A 395 22.89 -31.22 -52.63
N ASP A 396 23.46 -30.45 -51.71
CA ASP A 396 24.73 -29.79 -52.00
C ASP A 396 25.60 -29.81 -50.74
N SER A 397 26.76 -30.44 -50.88
CA SER A 397 27.78 -30.60 -49.86
C SER A 397 28.48 -29.26 -49.60
N ARG A 398 28.26 -28.67 -48.43
CA ARG A 398 29.15 -27.64 -47.91
C ARG A 398 29.21 -27.71 -46.39
N SER A 399 30.40 -28.03 -45.91
CA SER A 399 30.85 -27.88 -44.55
C SER A 399 30.58 -26.44 -44.10
N ASP A 400 29.68 -26.24 -43.14
CA ASP A 400 29.67 -25.00 -42.36
C ASP A 400 29.17 -25.27 -40.93
N SER A 401 30.12 -25.18 -40.02
CA SER A 401 29.90 -25.03 -38.59
C SER A 401 29.29 -23.65 -38.32
N GLY A 402 28.04 -23.58 -37.86
CA GLY A 402 27.52 -22.28 -37.44
C GLY A 402 26.03 -22.22 -37.12
N ILE A 403 25.75 -21.71 -35.91
CA ILE A 403 24.53 -20.98 -35.51
C ILE A 403 23.32 -21.87 -35.09
N GLU A 404 23.48 -22.59 -33.99
CA GLU A 404 22.43 -22.71 -32.98
C GLU A 404 22.63 -21.62 -31.91
N GLY A 405 22.07 -20.43 -32.14
CA GLY A 405 22.23 -19.31 -31.19
C GLY A 405 21.22 -18.17 -31.31
N GLY A 406 20.23 -18.27 -32.20
CA GLY A 406 19.31 -17.15 -32.49
C GLY A 406 18.03 -17.10 -31.66
N SER A 407 17.46 -18.24 -31.27
CA SER A 407 16.09 -18.30 -30.73
C SER A 407 15.99 -18.08 -29.21
N THR A 408 17.07 -18.26 -28.46
CA THR A 408 17.10 -18.08 -26.99
C THR A 408 17.24 -16.63 -26.55
N ILE A 409 17.87 -15.76 -27.36
CA ILE A 409 18.10 -14.35 -27.01
C ILE A 409 16.83 -13.52 -27.21
N GLN A 410 16.03 -13.83 -28.24
CA GLN A 410 14.81 -13.09 -28.56
C GLN A 410 13.67 -13.40 -27.56
N ASN A 411 13.52 -14.68 -27.17
CA ASN A 411 12.57 -15.08 -26.11
C ASN A 411 12.92 -14.51 -24.72
N ARG A 412 14.21 -14.34 -24.37
CA ARG A 412 14.61 -13.74 -23.09
C ARG A 412 14.32 -12.24 -22.99
N ARG A 413 14.29 -11.51 -24.12
CA ARG A 413 14.02 -10.05 -24.12
C ARG A 413 12.53 -9.73 -23.88
N GLN A 414 11.61 -10.55 -24.38
CA GLN A 414 10.16 -10.35 -24.17
C GLN A 414 9.72 -10.59 -22.72
N HIS A 415 10.39 -11.47 -21.96
CA HIS A 415 9.97 -11.84 -20.60
C HIS A 415 10.64 -11.04 -19.47
N ARG A 416 11.39 -9.97 -19.76
CA ARG A 416 12.17 -9.25 -18.74
C ARG A 416 11.32 -8.65 -17.61
N TRP A 417 10.12 -8.19 -17.93
CA TRP A 417 9.24 -7.48 -17.01
C TRP A 417 7.92 -8.25 -16.75
N GLY A 418 7.55 -9.20 -17.61
CA GLY A 418 6.29 -9.93 -17.56
C GLY A 418 5.13 -9.17 -18.23
N ASP A 419 4.17 -9.91 -18.77
CA ASP A 419 3.09 -9.34 -19.57
C ASP A 419 2.10 -8.53 -18.72
N GLY A 420 1.62 -7.41 -19.25
CA GLY A 420 0.60 -6.57 -18.62
C GLY A 420 1.01 -5.94 -17.28
N ILE A 421 2.30 -5.93 -16.92
CA ILE A 421 2.75 -5.41 -15.62
C ILE A 421 2.57 -3.90 -15.50
N TRP A 422 2.88 -3.14 -16.55
CA TRP A 422 2.81 -1.68 -16.53
C TRP A 422 1.38 -1.16 -16.45
N GLU A 423 0.44 -1.81 -17.13
CA GLU A 423 -0.99 -1.51 -17.04
C GLU A 423 -1.48 -1.68 -15.59
N ARG A 424 -1.12 -2.79 -14.94
CA ARG A 424 -1.47 -3.03 -13.53
C ARG A 424 -0.85 -1.98 -12.60
N ILE A 425 0.41 -1.61 -12.82
CA ILE A 425 1.06 -0.54 -12.05
C ILE A 425 0.30 0.78 -12.23
N LEU A 426 -0.02 1.18 -13.46
CA LEU A 426 -0.71 2.44 -13.75
C LEU A 426 -2.10 2.50 -13.11
N ILE A 427 -2.92 1.45 -13.29
CA ILE A 427 -4.26 1.38 -12.71
C ILE A 427 -4.19 1.40 -11.17
N ALA A 428 -3.31 0.58 -10.57
CA ALA A 428 -3.13 0.57 -9.12
C ALA A 428 -2.68 1.92 -8.57
N SER A 429 -1.80 2.62 -9.29
CA SER A 429 -1.30 3.94 -8.90
C SER A 429 -2.42 4.99 -8.97
N GLY A 430 -3.19 5.01 -10.06
CA GLY A 430 -4.30 5.96 -10.23
C GLY A 430 -5.35 5.84 -9.13
N ILE A 431 -5.74 4.61 -8.79
CA ILE A 431 -6.76 4.35 -7.75
C ILE A 431 -6.23 4.67 -6.35
N ALA A 432 -4.96 4.34 -6.08
CA ALA A 432 -4.33 4.66 -4.81
C ALA A 432 -4.18 6.18 -4.59
N LEU A 433 -3.77 6.92 -5.62
CA LEU A 433 -3.69 8.37 -5.59
C LEU A 433 -5.07 9.01 -5.45
N PHE A 434 -6.08 8.48 -6.14
CA PHE A 434 -7.45 8.92 -6.01
C PHE A 434 -7.96 8.81 -4.56
N LEU A 435 -7.74 7.68 -3.90
CA LEU A 435 -8.14 7.50 -2.50
C LEU A 435 -7.40 8.48 -1.56
N GLN A 436 -6.08 8.60 -1.70
CA GLN A 436 -5.28 9.47 -0.85
C GLN A 436 -5.63 10.94 -1.02
N TRP A 437 -5.68 11.43 -2.27
CA TRP A 437 -5.95 12.83 -2.55
C TRP A 437 -7.44 13.17 -2.41
N GLY A 438 -8.34 12.19 -2.52
CA GLY A 438 -9.75 12.36 -2.15
C GLY A 438 -9.93 12.67 -0.66
N THR A 439 -9.30 11.87 0.20
CA THR A 439 -9.37 12.05 1.68
C THR A 439 -8.54 13.22 2.18
N THR A 440 -7.32 13.41 1.66
CA THR A 440 -6.49 14.59 1.97
C THR A 440 -7.11 15.86 1.41
N GLY A 441 -7.63 15.83 0.18
CA GLY A 441 -8.32 16.95 -0.46
C GLY A 441 -9.58 17.36 0.30
N ALA A 442 -10.35 16.40 0.81
CA ALA A 442 -11.46 16.67 1.71
C ALA A 442 -11.03 17.42 2.97
N ALA A 443 -9.95 16.97 3.64
CA ALA A 443 -9.39 17.67 4.79
C ALA A 443 -8.91 19.10 4.43
N LEU A 444 -8.37 19.28 3.23
CA LEU A 444 -7.98 20.60 2.72
C LEU A 444 -9.18 21.50 2.47
N VAL A 445 -10.27 20.99 1.88
CA VAL A 445 -11.50 21.78 1.69
C VAL A 445 -12.06 22.26 3.02
N VAL A 446 -12.07 21.41 4.05
CA VAL A 446 -12.55 21.76 5.39
C VAL A 446 -11.76 22.93 5.99
N VAL A 447 -10.43 22.93 5.84
CA VAL A 447 -9.56 23.98 6.42
C VAL A 447 -9.40 25.19 5.51
N TRP A 448 -9.45 25.03 4.19
CA TRP A 448 -9.24 26.13 3.24
C TRP A 448 -10.35 27.17 3.31
N TYR A 449 -11.58 26.72 3.54
CA TYR A 449 -12.75 27.58 3.63
C TYR A 449 -13.02 28.08 5.07
N THR A 450 -12.01 28.05 5.94
CA THR A 450 -12.05 28.87 7.16
C THR A 450 -11.92 30.36 6.80
N PRO A 451 -12.47 31.30 7.58
CA PRO A 451 -12.67 32.69 7.15
C PRO A 451 -11.40 33.40 6.70
N THR A 452 -10.24 33.12 7.33
CA THR A 452 -8.95 33.51 6.75
C THR A 452 -8.58 32.61 5.56
N LYS A 453 -9.08 32.95 4.37
CA LYS A 453 -8.82 32.17 3.15
C LYS A 453 -7.34 32.18 2.77
N GLY A 454 -6.72 31.00 2.73
CA GLY A 454 -5.32 30.83 2.34
C GLY A 454 -4.70 29.55 2.90
N ILE A 455 -3.39 29.39 2.73
CA ILE A 455 -2.66 28.26 3.32
C ILE A 455 -2.16 28.68 4.70
N GLY A 456 -2.86 28.20 5.73
CA GLY A 456 -2.40 28.23 7.11
C GLY A 456 -1.54 27.01 7.48
N CYS A 457 -1.14 26.94 8.75
CA CYS A 457 -0.34 25.82 9.28
C CYS A 457 -1.05 24.47 9.15
N ARG A 458 -2.36 24.42 9.40
CA ARG A 458 -3.18 23.19 9.33
C ARG A 458 -3.25 22.64 7.90
N SER A 459 -3.64 23.47 6.94
CA SER A 459 -3.72 23.09 5.53
C SER A 459 -2.34 22.70 4.97
N LEU A 460 -1.29 23.41 5.34
CA LEU A 460 0.07 23.07 4.92
C LEU A 460 0.48 21.70 5.45
N ALA A 461 0.19 21.39 6.72
CA ALA A 461 0.51 20.10 7.32
C ALA A 461 -0.15 18.94 6.56
N TYR A 462 -1.41 19.09 6.15
CA TYR A 462 -2.10 18.07 5.35
C TYR A 462 -1.57 17.97 3.92
N ILE A 463 -1.23 19.09 3.26
CA ILE A 463 -0.55 19.07 1.95
C ILE A 463 0.78 18.32 2.07
N CYS A 464 1.61 18.65 3.07
CA CYS A 464 2.87 17.99 3.33
C CYS A 464 2.65 16.48 3.53
N TYR A 465 1.66 16.08 4.32
CA TYR A 465 1.32 14.67 4.50
C TYR A 465 0.99 13.95 3.19
N GLY A 466 0.12 14.55 2.36
CA GLY A 466 -0.28 14.01 1.06
C GLY A 466 0.88 13.89 0.06
N VAL A 467 1.70 14.95 -0.04
CA VAL A 467 2.88 14.99 -0.91
C VAL A 467 3.91 13.98 -0.44
N THR A 468 4.26 13.95 0.85
CA THR A 468 5.23 13.00 1.38
C THR A 468 4.75 11.55 1.21
N SER A 469 3.47 11.26 1.43
CA SER A 469 2.90 9.94 1.14
C SER A 469 3.12 9.53 -0.33
N THR A 470 2.87 10.45 -1.26
CA THR A 470 3.07 10.22 -2.70
C THR A 470 4.54 10.00 -3.04
N LEU A 471 5.45 10.78 -2.47
CA LEU A 471 6.89 10.63 -2.66
C LEU A 471 7.41 9.29 -2.11
N VAL A 472 6.92 8.85 -0.94
CA VAL A 472 7.25 7.55 -0.37
C VAL A 472 6.84 6.43 -1.35
N TRP A 473 5.60 6.46 -1.84
CA TRP A 473 5.12 5.46 -2.80
C TRP A 473 6.00 5.44 -4.07
N ALA A 474 6.27 6.61 -4.65
CA ALA A 474 7.09 6.73 -5.86
C ALA A 474 8.51 6.19 -5.64
N ALA A 475 9.15 6.53 -4.50
CA ALA A 475 10.47 6.04 -4.14
C ALA A 475 10.50 4.51 -3.97
N MET A 476 9.47 3.93 -3.35
CA MET A 476 9.36 2.49 -3.11
C MET A 476 9.11 1.70 -4.41
N LEU A 477 8.23 2.20 -5.28
CA LEU A 477 7.99 1.64 -6.61
C LEU A 477 9.26 1.72 -7.48
N LEU A 478 9.92 2.88 -7.52
CA LEU A 478 11.14 3.07 -8.30
C LEU A 478 12.28 2.19 -7.79
N SER A 479 12.41 2.03 -6.46
CA SER A 479 13.36 1.08 -5.86
C SER A 479 13.12 -0.35 -6.36
N SER A 480 11.86 -0.79 -6.45
CA SER A 480 11.52 -2.14 -6.93
C SER A 480 11.89 -2.32 -8.41
N ILE A 481 11.57 -1.33 -9.25
CA ILE A 481 11.92 -1.33 -10.68
C ILE A 481 13.44 -1.41 -10.88
N LEU A 482 14.21 -0.58 -10.15
CA LEU A 482 15.67 -0.55 -10.24
C LEU A 482 16.32 -1.83 -9.72
N SER A 483 15.77 -2.41 -8.64
CA SER A 483 16.22 -3.70 -8.10
C SER A 483 16.00 -4.83 -9.11
N ASN A 484 14.85 -4.88 -9.77
CA ASN A 484 14.60 -5.87 -10.82
C ASN A 484 15.50 -5.66 -12.04
N TYR A 485 15.69 -4.39 -12.45
CA TYR A 485 16.58 -4.03 -13.53
C TYR A 485 18.01 -4.51 -13.26
N SER A 486 18.55 -4.23 -12.06
CA SER A 486 19.92 -4.58 -11.70
C SER A 486 20.14 -6.09 -11.67
N VAL A 487 19.21 -6.85 -11.10
CA VAL A 487 19.29 -8.32 -11.07
C VAL A 487 19.27 -8.91 -12.48
N THR A 488 18.40 -8.40 -13.34
CA THR A 488 18.32 -8.92 -14.72
C THR A 488 19.53 -8.51 -15.57
N SER A 489 20.11 -7.33 -15.31
CA SER A 489 21.29 -6.82 -16.02
C SER A 489 22.62 -7.37 -15.51
N LYS A 490 22.68 -7.99 -14.33
CA LYS A 490 23.91 -8.59 -13.77
C LYS A 490 24.55 -9.64 -14.68
N LEU A 491 23.78 -10.23 -15.59
CA LEU A 491 24.30 -11.15 -16.62
C LEU A 491 25.30 -10.48 -17.60
N GLN A 492 25.36 -9.14 -17.63
CA GLN A 492 26.23 -8.35 -18.52
C GLN A 492 27.17 -7.39 -17.76
N SER A 493 27.25 -7.48 -16.42
CA SER A 493 28.15 -6.71 -15.53
C SER A 493 28.40 -5.24 -15.92
N THR A 494 27.35 -4.46 -16.15
CA THR A 494 27.48 -3.06 -16.59
C THR A 494 27.56 -2.09 -15.42
N LEU A 495 28.23 -0.95 -15.60
CA LEU A 495 28.22 0.18 -14.65
C LEU A 495 26.77 0.62 -14.29
N SER A 496 25.86 0.57 -15.27
CA SER A 496 24.45 0.88 -15.05
C SER A 496 23.77 -0.04 -14.04
N SER A 497 24.16 -1.33 -13.99
CA SER A 497 23.59 -2.29 -13.02
C SER A 497 24.06 -2.02 -11.59
N GLN A 498 25.28 -1.53 -11.41
CA GLN A 498 25.82 -1.12 -10.11
C GLN A 498 25.14 0.15 -9.61
N ILE A 499 25.02 1.17 -10.47
CA ILE A 499 24.31 2.42 -10.14
C ILE A 499 22.84 2.12 -9.77
N ALA A 500 22.16 1.27 -10.53
CA ALA A 500 20.79 0.86 -10.23
C ALA A 500 20.68 0.13 -8.88
N THR A 501 21.66 -0.72 -8.54
CA THR A 501 21.71 -1.42 -7.25
C THR A 501 21.79 -0.41 -6.10
N GLU A 502 22.80 0.46 -6.11
CA GLU A 502 22.99 1.46 -5.04
C GLU A 502 21.81 2.42 -4.94
N THR A 503 21.32 2.93 -6.08
CA THR A 503 20.17 3.85 -6.13
C THR A 503 18.91 3.19 -5.58
N SER A 504 18.66 1.91 -5.89
CA SER A 504 17.50 1.18 -5.37
C SER A 504 17.54 1.04 -3.85
N ILE A 505 18.72 0.83 -3.26
CA ILE A 505 18.93 0.70 -1.82
C ILE A 505 18.71 2.06 -1.15
N ILE A 506 19.26 3.14 -1.72
CA ILE A 506 19.13 4.50 -1.20
C ILE A 506 17.66 4.94 -1.20
N LEU A 507 16.96 4.80 -2.34
CA LEU A 507 15.55 5.19 -2.46
C LEU A 507 14.66 4.46 -1.46
N ARG A 508 14.89 3.16 -1.25
CA ARG A 508 14.13 2.36 -0.29
C ARG A 508 14.33 2.81 1.15
N ARG A 509 15.58 3.07 1.52
CA ARG A 509 15.92 3.55 2.87
C ARG A 509 15.30 4.92 3.10
N LEU A 510 15.48 5.83 2.14
CA LEU A 510 14.89 7.17 2.20
C LEU A 510 13.36 7.10 2.28
N GLY A 511 12.72 6.28 1.45
CA GLY A 511 11.27 6.08 1.46
C GLY A 511 10.74 5.59 2.81
N LYS A 512 11.44 4.64 3.45
CA LYS A 512 11.08 4.15 4.79
C LYS A 512 11.28 5.20 5.89
N CYS A 513 12.36 6.00 5.81
CA CYS A 513 12.60 7.09 6.74
C CYS A 513 11.55 8.19 6.59
N LEU A 514 11.24 8.59 5.35
CA LEU A 514 10.19 9.56 5.04
C LEU A 514 8.82 9.07 5.50
N ALA A 515 8.49 7.79 5.29
CA ALA A 515 7.22 7.23 5.77
C ALA A 515 7.12 7.28 7.30
N THR A 516 8.18 6.88 8.00
CA THR A 516 8.23 6.96 9.47
C THR A 516 8.05 8.39 9.96
N ALA A 517 8.76 9.35 9.37
CA ALA A 517 8.63 10.76 9.69
C ALA A 517 7.22 11.29 9.40
N ASN A 518 6.61 10.88 8.27
CA ASN A 518 5.27 11.30 7.87
C ASN A 518 4.17 10.73 8.78
N ALA A 519 4.31 9.46 9.19
CA ALA A 519 3.39 8.81 10.12
C ALA A 519 3.38 9.52 11.49
N ILE A 520 4.56 9.86 11.98
CA ILE A 520 4.71 10.54 13.27
C ILE A 520 4.26 12.00 13.16
N GLY A 521 4.61 12.66 12.06
CA GLY A 521 4.16 14.00 11.72
C GLY A 521 2.64 14.11 11.70
N LEU A 522 1.93 13.15 11.13
CA LEU A 522 0.46 13.13 11.12
C LEU A 522 -0.13 13.12 12.54
N VAL A 523 0.39 12.25 13.43
CA VAL A 523 -0.08 12.18 14.82
C VAL A 523 0.24 13.48 15.57
N VAL A 524 1.46 14.02 15.39
CA VAL A 524 1.89 15.28 16.02
C VAL A 524 0.99 16.43 15.57
N VAL A 525 0.66 16.52 14.28
CA VAL A 525 -0.24 17.54 13.73
C VAL A 525 -1.62 17.44 14.38
N CYS A 526 -2.15 16.23 14.57
CA CYS A 526 -3.43 16.04 15.25
C CYS A 526 -3.36 16.51 16.72
N VAL A 527 -2.31 16.15 17.44
CA VAL A 527 -2.11 16.58 18.84
C VAL A 527 -1.98 18.09 18.93
N MET A 528 -1.18 18.71 18.06
CA MET A 528 -1.03 20.17 17.98
C MET A 528 -2.37 20.86 17.69
N GLN A 529 -3.15 20.35 16.74
CA GLN A 529 -4.45 20.90 16.40
C GLN A 529 -5.44 20.86 17.57
N PHE A 530 -5.53 19.73 18.28
CA PHE A 530 -6.45 19.59 19.42
C PHE A 530 -5.99 20.33 20.68
N SER A 531 -4.72 20.75 20.73
CA SER A 531 -4.13 21.47 21.87
C SER A 531 -4.12 22.99 21.66
N ASN A 532 -4.83 23.49 20.65
CA ASN A 532 -4.82 24.90 20.21
C ASN A 532 -3.42 25.42 19.84
N PHE A 533 -2.47 24.53 19.53
CA PHE A 533 -1.10 24.94 19.22
C PHE A 533 -1.04 25.81 17.94
N PHE A 534 -1.90 25.49 16.97
CA PHE A 534 -2.05 26.25 15.74
C PHE A 534 -2.88 27.53 15.91
N ASP A 535 -3.48 27.77 17.08
CA ASP A 535 -4.25 28.99 17.33
C ASP A 535 -3.32 30.10 17.78
N ARG A 536 -2.62 30.68 16.80
CA ARG A 536 -1.63 31.76 16.94
C ARG A 536 -1.81 32.75 15.80
N CYS A 537 -1.37 33.99 15.99
CA CYS A 537 -1.37 35.00 14.92
C CYS A 537 -0.77 34.48 13.61
N TYR A 538 0.36 33.77 13.65
CA TYR A 538 1.03 33.27 12.44
C TYR A 538 0.18 32.24 11.67
N CYS A 539 -0.38 31.26 12.38
CA CYS A 539 -1.10 30.16 11.77
C CYS A 539 -2.52 30.55 11.34
N ASN A 540 -3.17 31.45 12.07
CA ASN A 540 -4.53 31.92 11.76
C ASN A 540 -4.55 33.06 10.71
N SER A 541 -3.40 33.69 10.42
CA SER A 541 -3.34 34.79 9.43
C SER A 541 -3.00 34.37 7.99
N SER A 542 -2.83 33.08 7.71
CA SER A 542 -2.44 32.56 6.38
C SER A 542 -1.21 33.29 5.78
N VAL A 543 -0.21 33.58 6.63
CA VAL A 543 1.00 34.36 6.31
C VAL A 543 1.76 33.77 5.13
N LEU A 544 1.78 32.43 5.00
CA LEU A 544 2.50 31.72 3.94
C LEU A 544 2.02 32.09 2.54
N THR A 545 0.73 32.36 2.36
CA THR A 545 0.15 32.74 1.07
C THR A 545 -0.05 34.23 0.91
N LEU A 546 -0.44 34.94 1.98
CA LEU A 546 -0.83 36.35 1.89
C LEU A 546 0.33 37.32 2.14
N GLY A 547 1.45 36.86 2.71
CA GLY A 547 2.63 37.68 2.98
C GLY A 547 2.27 38.94 3.77
N GLY A 548 2.65 40.11 3.24
CA GLY A 548 2.35 41.41 3.89
C GLY A 548 0.88 41.79 3.95
N THR A 549 -0.01 41.07 3.26
CA THR A 549 -1.47 41.27 3.32
C THR A 549 -2.18 40.31 4.26
N ALA A 550 -1.43 39.51 5.02
CA ALA A 550 -1.97 38.55 5.97
C ALA A 550 -2.82 39.21 7.07
N TYR A 551 -3.93 38.56 7.41
CA TYR A 551 -4.88 39.03 8.41
C TYR A 551 -5.50 37.86 9.15
N ASN A 552 -5.83 38.05 10.43
CA ASN A 552 -6.46 37.07 11.30
C ASN A 552 -7.93 37.41 11.51
N VAL A 553 -8.84 36.55 11.04
CA VAL A 553 -10.25 36.65 11.37
C VAL A 553 -10.48 36.11 12.79
N ILE A 554 -11.02 36.95 13.68
CA ILE A 554 -11.24 36.60 15.09
C ILE A 554 -12.74 36.46 15.39
N THR A 555 -13.58 37.32 14.79
CA THR A 555 -15.04 37.24 14.94
C THR A 555 -15.67 36.75 13.65
N PHE A 556 -16.39 35.63 13.71
CA PHE A 556 -17.10 35.07 12.56
C PHE A 556 -18.48 35.72 12.39
N GLN A 557 -18.91 35.95 11.15
CA GLN A 557 -20.26 36.39 10.82
C GLN A 557 -21.12 35.18 10.41
N ASP A 558 -22.44 35.31 10.47
CA ASP A 558 -23.38 34.23 10.08
C ASP A 558 -23.10 33.68 8.66
N ALA A 559 -22.76 34.57 7.73
CA ALA A 559 -22.40 34.20 6.36
C ALA A 559 -21.13 33.33 6.29
N ASP A 560 -20.16 33.54 7.19
CA ASP A 560 -18.95 32.74 7.29
C ASP A 560 -19.27 31.36 7.85
N ILE A 561 -20.11 31.29 8.89
CA ILE A 561 -20.57 30.05 9.51
C ILE A 561 -21.30 29.17 8.48
N ASP A 562 -22.21 29.76 7.71
CA ASP A 562 -22.91 29.06 6.63
C ASP A 562 -21.96 28.62 5.50
N GLY A 563 -20.95 29.44 5.20
CA GLY A 563 -19.87 29.09 4.28
C GLY A 563 -19.08 27.86 4.75
N MET A 564 -18.64 27.88 6.01
CA MET A 564 -17.91 26.78 6.65
C MET A 564 -18.74 25.51 6.67
N ARG A 565 -20.00 25.54 7.13
CA ARG A 565 -20.90 24.36 7.14
C ARG A 565 -21.04 23.72 5.76
N ARG A 566 -21.20 24.51 4.71
CA ARG A 566 -21.26 24.00 3.33
C ARG A 566 -19.95 23.36 2.88
N ALA A 567 -18.82 24.01 3.16
CA ALA A 567 -17.51 23.47 2.81
C ALA A 567 -17.20 22.18 3.60
N TRP A 568 -17.57 22.13 4.87
CA TRP A 568 -17.44 20.98 5.75
C TRP A 568 -18.27 19.80 5.25
N GLY A 569 -19.55 20.04 4.93
CA GLY A 569 -20.41 19.04 4.28
C GLY A 569 -19.84 18.56 2.94
N GLY A 570 -19.33 19.48 2.12
CA GLY A 570 -18.65 19.15 0.86
C GLY A 570 -17.40 18.28 1.05
N GLY A 571 -16.58 18.57 2.07
CA GLY A 571 -15.42 17.77 2.44
C GLY A 571 -15.80 16.35 2.84
N VAL A 572 -16.83 16.18 3.69
CA VAL A 572 -17.35 14.86 4.07
C VAL A 572 -17.82 14.08 2.85
N VAL A 573 -18.63 14.70 1.98
CA VAL A 573 -19.12 14.07 0.75
C VAL A 573 -17.96 13.62 -0.13
N LEU A 574 -16.92 14.45 -0.29
CA LEU A 574 -15.74 14.11 -1.08
C LEU A 574 -15.00 12.91 -0.48
N ALA A 575 -14.72 12.91 0.83
CA ALA A 575 -14.01 11.82 1.50
C ALA A 575 -14.78 10.49 1.40
N VAL A 576 -16.09 10.52 1.69
CA VAL A 576 -16.96 9.34 1.64
C VAL A 576 -17.11 8.82 0.22
N ALA A 577 -17.32 9.69 -0.77
CA ALA A 577 -17.43 9.30 -2.18
C ALA A 577 -16.14 8.64 -2.67
N SER A 578 -14.97 9.17 -2.31
CA SER A 578 -13.68 8.55 -2.67
C SER A 578 -13.54 7.12 -2.12
N ILE A 579 -14.02 6.88 -0.90
CA ILE A 579 -14.00 5.54 -0.29
C ILE A 579 -15.01 4.60 -0.95
N ILE A 580 -16.23 5.07 -1.20
CA ILE A 580 -17.26 4.28 -1.89
C ILE A 580 -16.76 3.84 -3.26
N LEU A 581 -16.18 4.76 -4.04
CA LEU A 581 -15.62 4.46 -5.35
C LEU A 581 -14.43 3.49 -5.27
N PHE A 582 -13.56 3.64 -4.27
CA PHE A 582 -12.48 2.69 -4.01
C PHE A 582 -13.02 1.29 -3.69
N TYR A 583 -14.03 1.18 -2.81
CA TYR A 583 -14.65 -0.10 -2.49
C TYR A 583 -15.41 -0.72 -3.66
N ALA A 584 -16.12 0.09 -4.44
CA ALA A 584 -16.79 -0.38 -5.65
C ALA A 584 -15.76 -1.01 -6.60
N PHE A 585 -14.59 -0.39 -6.75
CA PHE A 585 -13.48 -0.99 -7.50
C PHE A 585 -13.00 -2.30 -6.86
N VAL A 586 -12.72 -2.32 -5.55
CA VAL A 586 -12.27 -3.54 -4.85
C VAL A 586 -13.25 -4.70 -5.08
N ASN A 587 -14.54 -4.48 -4.83
CA ASN A 587 -15.59 -5.49 -4.97
C ASN A 587 -15.75 -5.96 -6.42
N LEU A 588 -15.63 -5.06 -7.41
CA LEU A 588 -15.69 -5.44 -8.83
C LEU A 588 -14.56 -6.42 -9.20
N PHE A 589 -13.39 -6.30 -8.57
CA PHE A 589 -12.18 -7.06 -8.90
C PHE A 589 -11.83 -8.19 -7.92
N LEU A 590 -12.62 -8.40 -6.86
CA LEU A 590 -12.32 -9.35 -5.78
C LEU A 590 -12.35 -10.82 -6.23
N GLU A 591 -13.28 -11.19 -7.12
CA GLU A 591 -13.43 -12.56 -7.61
C GLU A 591 -12.99 -12.67 -9.08
N PRO A 592 -11.79 -13.23 -9.36
CA PRO A 592 -11.43 -13.55 -10.72
C PRO A 592 -12.23 -14.77 -11.19
N SER A 593 -12.83 -14.69 -12.38
CA SER A 593 -13.51 -15.83 -13.01
C SER A 593 -12.49 -16.93 -13.31
N PHE A 594 -12.52 -18.02 -12.53
CA PHE A 594 -11.60 -19.14 -12.71
C PHE A 594 -11.98 -19.97 -13.95
N PRO A 595 -10.99 -20.49 -14.71
CA PRO A 595 -11.24 -21.46 -15.76
C PRO A 595 -11.85 -22.74 -15.16
N ASN A 596 -13.16 -22.96 -15.40
CA ASN A 596 -13.96 -24.14 -15.01
C ASN A 596 -13.78 -24.59 -13.55
N CYS A 597 -14.53 -23.99 -12.63
CA CYS A 597 -15.05 -24.79 -11.51
C CYS A 597 -16.32 -25.46 -12.04
N GLU A 598 -16.22 -26.71 -12.50
CA GLU A 598 -17.41 -27.55 -12.57
C GLU A 598 -18.03 -27.60 -11.18
N ASN A 599 -19.32 -27.26 -11.12
CA ASN A 599 -20.19 -27.44 -9.97
C ASN A 599 -20.31 -28.95 -9.67
N ASN A 600 -19.32 -29.53 -8.99
CA ASN A 600 -19.46 -30.83 -8.34
C ASN A 600 -20.02 -30.67 -6.93
N ASN A 601 -21.17 -30.00 -6.82
CA ASN A 601 -22.09 -30.10 -5.71
C ASN A 601 -23.50 -29.81 -6.24
N ARG A 602 -24.10 -30.84 -6.83
CA ARG A 602 -25.54 -31.07 -6.80
C ARG A 602 -25.77 -32.32 -5.97
#